data_AF-A0A2A5WE00-F1
#
_entry.id   AF-A0A2A5WE00-F1
#
_cell.length_a   1.000
_cell.length_b   1.000
_cell.length_c   1.000
_cell.angle_alpha   90.00
_cell.angle_beta   90.00
_cell.angle_gamma   90.00
#
_symmetry.space_group_name_H-M   'P 1'
#
loop_
_entity.id
_entity.type
_entity.pdbx_description
1 polymer ?
#
loop_
_entity_poly.entity_id
_entity_poly.type
_entity_poly.pdbx_seq_one_letter_code
_entity_poly.pdbx_strand_id
1 'polypeptide(L)'
;MPVLIVLIISYFENRTTEQFHSTLQELIKSGQEVSSELLQSIPGYKKQNVKRDDIRTGTITIGAGFGIGIFGQFGVAETSLVAIGLMVLSTGFAYLAYGIYDKGKKVNDVS
;
A
#
# COMPACT_ATOMS: atom_id res chain seq x y z
N MET A 1 -14.24 19.46 -8.32
CA MET A 1 -13.42 18.49 -9.08
C MET A 1 -13.09 17.19 -8.35
N PRO A 2 -12.80 17.10 -7.02
CA PRO A 2 -12.52 15.80 -6.38
C PRO A 2 -13.78 14.96 -6.11
N VAL A 3 -14.95 15.59 -5.89
CA VAL A 3 -16.22 14.90 -5.57
C VAL A 3 -16.73 14.06 -6.74
N LEU A 4 -16.57 14.53 -7.98
CA LEU A 4 -17.00 13.80 -9.17
C LEU A 4 -16.20 12.52 -9.39
N ILE A 5 -14.90 12.53 -9.07
CA ILE A 5 -14.03 11.35 -9.17
C ILE A 5 -14.50 10.28 -8.17
N VAL A 6 -14.78 10.68 -6.92
CA VAL A 6 -15.30 9.77 -5.89
C VAL A 6 -16.67 9.20 -6.27
N LEU A 7 -17.56 10.02 -6.84
CA LEU A 7 -18.88 9.55 -7.29
C LEU A 7 -18.80 8.60 -8.48
N ILE A 8 -17.91 8.85 -9.44
CA ILE A 8 -17.72 7.94 -10.59
C ILE A 8 -17.14 6.60 -10.12
N ILE A 9 -16.14 6.63 -9.23
CA ILE A 9 -15.56 5.41 -8.64
C ILE A 9 -16.63 4.64 -7.88
N SER A 10 -17.38 5.31 -7.00
CA SER A 10 -18.44 4.68 -6.20
C SER A 10 -19.59 4.13 -7.06
N TYR A 11 -19.97 4.83 -8.12
CA TYR A 11 -21.00 4.38 -9.06
C TYR A 11 -20.56 3.14 -9.85
N PHE A 12 -19.29 3.09 -10.25
CA PHE A 12 -18.72 1.91 -10.92
C PHE A 12 -18.58 0.72 -9.96
N GLU A 13 -18.12 0.93 -8.72
CA GLU A 13 -18.01 -0.10 -7.69
C GLU A 13 -19.37 -0.75 -7.37
N ASN A 14 -20.45 0.05 -7.29
CA ASN A 14 -21.78 -0.51 -7.05
C ASN A 14 -22.26 -1.41 -8.20
N ARG A 15 -22.04 -1.01 -9.45
CA ARG A 15 -22.48 -1.80 -10.62
C ARG A 15 -21.65 -3.06 -10.84
N THR A 16 -20.34 -3.03 -10.58
CA THR A 16 -19.48 -4.21 -10.72
C THR A 16 -19.80 -5.27 -9.68
N THR A 17 -20.18 -4.86 -8.47
CA THR A 17 -20.58 -5.76 -7.38
C THR A 17 -21.83 -6.58 -7.75
N GLU A 18 -22.85 -5.93 -8.31
CA GLU A 18 -24.09 -6.59 -8.75
C GLU A 18 -23.85 -7.62 -9.87
N GLN A 19 -23.04 -7.24 -10.86
CA GLN A 19 -22.71 -8.13 -11.99
C GLN A 19 -21.83 -9.31 -11.57
N PHE A 20 -20.93 -9.10 -10.61
CA PHE A 20 -20.08 -10.14 -10.05
C PHE A 20 -20.89 -11.20 -9.29
N HIS A 21 -21.89 -10.78 -8.49
CA HIS A 21 -22.78 -11.70 -7.79
C HIS A 21 -23.64 -12.55 -8.73
N SER A 22 -24.15 -11.97 -9.82
CA SER A 22 -24.90 -12.71 -10.84
C SER A 22 -24.03 -13.77 -11.52
N THR A 23 -22.78 -13.40 -11.86
CA THR A 23 -21.83 -14.29 -12.53
C THR A 23 -21.38 -15.42 -11.62
N LEU A 24 -21.15 -15.15 -10.32
CA LEU A 24 -20.85 -16.18 -9.33
C LEU A 24 -21.99 -17.17 -9.13
N GLN A 25 -23.25 -16.70 -9.10
CA GLN A 25 -24.39 -17.61 -8.99
C GLN A 25 -24.52 -18.54 -10.20
N GLU A 26 -24.19 -18.03 -11.39
CA GLU A 26 -24.26 -18.81 -12.63
C GLU A 26 -23.08 -19.82 -12.72
N LEU A 27 -21.89 -19.43 -12.29
CA LEU A 27 -20.72 -20.32 -12.17
C LEU A 27 -20.93 -21.43 -11.13
N ILE A 28 -21.53 -21.12 -9.97
CA ILE A 28 -21.85 -22.11 -8.93
C ILE A 28 -22.92 -23.10 -9.43
N LYS A 29 -23.94 -22.62 -10.15
CA LYS A 29 -24.96 -23.48 -10.78
C LYS A 29 -24.39 -24.40 -11.86
N SER A 30 -23.30 -24.00 -12.50
CA SER A 30 -22.62 -24.78 -13.55
C SER A 30 -21.73 -25.92 -13.02
N GLY A 31 -21.65 -26.13 -11.70
CA GLY A 31 -20.96 -27.29 -11.11
C GLY A 31 -19.43 -27.29 -11.29
N GLN A 32 -18.84 -26.15 -11.62
CA GLN A 32 -17.40 -25.99 -11.82
C GLN A 32 -16.73 -25.68 -10.48
N GLU A 33 -15.70 -26.46 -10.10
CA GLU A 33 -14.94 -26.21 -8.87
C GLU A 33 -14.37 -24.79 -8.89
N VAL A 34 -14.83 -23.98 -7.95
CA VAL A 34 -14.46 -22.57 -7.83
C VAL A 34 -12.98 -22.51 -7.46
N SER A 35 -12.11 -22.30 -8.46
CA SER A 35 -10.67 -22.13 -8.28
C SER A 35 -10.38 -21.05 -7.23
N SER A 36 -9.35 -21.27 -6.41
CA SER A 36 -8.86 -20.38 -5.35
C SER A 36 -8.66 -18.92 -5.79
N GLU A 37 -8.51 -18.67 -7.08
CA GLU A 37 -8.42 -17.35 -7.70
C GLU A 37 -9.73 -16.56 -7.69
N LEU A 38 -10.89 -17.24 -7.76
CA LEU A 38 -12.22 -16.61 -7.64
C LEU A 38 -12.56 -16.24 -6.19
N LEU A 39 -12.07 -16.99 -5.21
CA LEU A 39 -12.21 -16.65 -3.78
C LEU A 39 -11.47 -15.35 -3.43
N GLN A 40 -10.38 -15.04 -4.13
CA GLN A 40 -9.60 -13.80 -3.94
C GLN A 40 -10.20 -12.57 -4.61
N SER A 41 -11.17 -12.75 -5.52
CA SER A 41 -11.85 -11.66 -6.23
C SER A 41 -13.22 -11.31 -5.61
N ILE A 42 -13.61 -11.97 -4.52
CA ILE A 42 -14.84 -11.65 -3.79
C ILE A 42 -14.79 -10.18 -3.31
N PRO A 43 -15.83 -9.37 -3.60
CA PRO A 43 -15.99 -8.04 -3.02
C PRO A 43 -15.99 -8.16 -1.49
N GLY A 44 -14.97 -7.61 -0.83
CA GLY A 44 -14.74 -7.75 0.61
C GLY A 44 -13.61 -8.72 0.99
N TYR A 45 -13.01 -9.45 0.04
CA TYR A 45 -11.76 -10.17 0.26
C TYR A 45 -10.62 -9.18 0.48
N LYS A 46 -10.37 -8.85 1.76
CA LYS A 46 -9.12 -8.21 2.17
C LYS A 46 -8.03 -9.27 2.11
N LYS A 47 -7.24 -9.25 1.03
CA LYS A 47 -5.98 -10.00 0.93
C LYS A 47 -5.29 -9.90 2.29
N GLN A 48 -5.16 -11.04 2.97
CA GLN A 48 -4.69 -11.15 4.34
C GLN A 48 -3.52 -10.19 4.53
N ASN A 49 -3.72 -9.17 5.39
CA ASN A 49 -2.86 -8.00 5.53
C ASN A 49 -1.42 -8.35 5.17
N VAL A 50 -0.99 -7.99 3.95
CA VAL A 50 0.41 -8.09 3.58
C VAL A 50 1.10 -7.21 4.60
N LYS A 51 1.72 -7.86 5.58
CA LYS A 51 2.26 -7.23 6.77
C LYS A 51 3.16 -6.12 6.26
N ARG A 52 2.81 -4.87 6.54
CA ARG A 52 3.62 -3.74 6.07
C ARG A 52 5.02 -3.96 6.60
N ASP A 53 5.95 -4.14 5.67
CA ASP A 53 7.36 -4.23 6.00
C ASP A 53 7.85 -2.81 6.22
N ASP A 54 7.79 -2.36 7.48
CA ASP A 54 8.20 -1.03 7.88
C ASP A 54 9.72 -0.83 7.72
N ILE A 55 10.50 -1.92 7.73
CA ILE A 55 11.93 -1.89 7.41
C ILE A 55 12.12 -1.57 5.92
N ARG A 56 11.41 -2.27 5.03
CA ARG A 56 11.42 -1.97 3.60
C ARG A 56 10.92 -0.56 3.32
N THR A 57 9.82 -0.16 3.96
CA THR A 57 9.21 1.16 3.78
C THR A 57 10.16 2.27 4.24
N GLY A 58 10.79 2.11 5.41
CA GLY A 58 11.78 3.04 5.93
C GLY A 58 13.01 3.16 5.03
N THR A 59 13.53 2.03 4.53
CA THR A 59 14.70 2.01 3.63
C THR A 59 14.44 2.74 2.31
N ILE A 60 13.27 2.49 1.69
CA ILE A 60 12.88 3.17 0.44
C ILE A 60 12.69 4.68 0.68
N THR A 61 12.07 5.05 1.82
CA THR A 61 11.82 6.46 2.18
C THR A 61 13.13 7.21 2.43
N ILE A 62 14.12 6.57 3.08
CA ILE A 62 15.46 7.12 3.24
C ILE A 62 16.10 7.38 1.87
N GLY A 63 16.03 6.40 0.96
CA GLY A 63 16.53 6.57 -0.41
C GLY A 63 15.88 7.75 -1.15
N ALA A 64 14.56 7.89 -1.04
CA ALA A 64 13.83 9.01 -1.62
C ALA A 64 14.26 10.37 -1.03
N GLY A 65 14.42 10.45 0.29
CA GLY A 65 14.88 11.68 0.95
C GLY A 65 16.30 12.06 0.56
N PHE A 66 17.22 11.10 0.41
CA PHE A 66 18.55 11.33 -0.14
C PHE A 66 18.48 11.85 -1.58
N GLY A 67 17.65 11.24 -2.42
CA GLY A 67 17.47 11.66 -3.81
C GLY A 67 16.98 13.10 -3.90
N ILE A 68 15.97 13.47 -3.12
CA ILE A 68 15.44 14.84 -3.06
C ILE A 68 16.51 15.82 -2.53
N GLY A 69 17.23 15.44 -1.48
CA GLY A 69 18.27 16.30 -0.88
C GLY A 69 19.44 16.56 -1.84
N ILE A 70 19.96 15.51 -2.49
CA ILE A 70 21.03 15.62 -3.49
C ILE A 70 20.55 16.42 -4.70
N PHE A 71 19.34 16.17 -5.18
CA PHE A 71 18.75 16.94 -6.28
C PHE A 71 18.56 18.41 -5.93
N GLY A 72 18.13 18.72 -4.70
CA GLY A 72 18.02 20.08 -4.21
C GLY A 72 19.37 20.81 -4.20
N GLN A 73 20.43 20.15 -3.72
CA GLN A 73 21.76 20.76 -3.62
C GLN A 73 22.47 20.89 -4.97
N PHE A 74 22.50 19.82 -5.77
CA PHE A 74 23.32 19.73 -6.98
C PHE A 74 22.53 19.88 -8.28
N GLY A 75 21.22 19.63 -8.27
CA GLY A 75 20.37 19.72 -9.46
C GLY A 75 19.77 21.11 -9.66
N VAL A 76 19.10 21.64 -8.63
CA VAL A 76 18.33 22.90 -8.73
C VAL A 76 18.94 24.03 -7.89
N ALA A 77 19.94 23.74 -7.05
CA ALA A 77 20.56 24.69 -6.13
C ALA A 77 19.56 25.41 -5.21
N GLU A 78 18.53 24.68 -4.77
CA GLU A 78 17.42 25.20 -3.97
C GLU A 78 17.47 24.61 -2.56
N THR A 79 17.71 25.49 -1.57
CA THR A 79 17.84 25.08 -0.16
C THR A 79 16.54 24.49 0.40
N SER A 80 15.38 24.96 -0.09
CA SER A 80 14.07 24.45 0.30
C SER A 80 13.91 22.96 -0.04
N LEU A 81 14.43 22.52 -1.19
CA LEU A 81 14.40 21.12 -1.62
C LEU A 81 15.33 20.26 -0.75
N VAL A 82 16.48 20.78 -0.34
CA VAL A 82 17.38 20.11 0.61
C VAL A 82 16.67 19.88 1.95
N ALA A 83 15.96 20.89 2.46
CA ALA A 83 15.19 20.78 3.70
C ALA A 83 14.06 19.74 3.60
N ILE A 84 13.33 19.71 2.47
CA ILE A 84 12.30 18.69 2.21
C ILE A 84 12.93 17.29 2.17
N GLY A 85 14.08 17.14 1.52
CA GLY A 85 14.82 15.87 1.48
C GLY A 85 15.21 15.38 2.88
N LEU A 86 15.70 16.28 3.75
CA LEU A 86 16.02 15.97 5.14
C LEU A 86 14.78 15.59 5.97
N MET A 87 13.64 16.23 5.74
CA MET A 87 12.38 15.88 6.39
C MET A 87 11.92 14.47 5.99
N VAL A 88 12.01 14.13 4.70
CA VAL A 88 11.68 12.80 4.19
C VAL A 88 12.66 11.75 4.74
N LEU A 89 13.95 12.06 4.82
CA LEU A 89 14.96 11.21 5.46
C LEU A 89 14.61 10.89 6.91
N SER A 90 14.26 11.90 7.70
CA SER A 90 13.87 11.74 9.10
C SER A 90 12.66 10.80 9.25
N THR A 91 11.67 10.95 8.37
CA THR A 91 10.49 10.07 8.35
C THR A 91 10.88 8.62 8.01
N GLY A 92 11.81 8.44 7.07
CA GLY A 92 12.32 7.12 6.72
C GLY A 92 13.07 6.43 7.87
N PHE A 93 13.87 7.16 8.65
CA PHE A 93 14.49 6.64 9.87
C PHE A 93 13.47 6.23 10.93
N ALA A 94 12.37 6.98 11.09
CA ALA A 94 11.30 6.61 12.02
C ALA A 94 10.65 5.27 11.65
N TYR A 95 10.31 5.07 10.38
CA TYR A 95 9.80 3.78 9.88
C TYR A 95 10.79 2.64 10.07
N LEU A 96 12.08 2.89 9.77
CA LEU A 96 13.13 1.89 9.90
C LEU A 96 13.32 1.47 11.36
N ALA A 97 13.42 2.43 12.28
CA ALA A 97 13.56 2.17 13.71
C ALA A 97 12.36 1.40 14.27
N TYR A 98 11.15 1.80 13.89
CA TYR A 98 9.93 1.08 14.28
C TYR A 98 9.91 -0.35 13.73
N GLY A 99 10.25 -0.54 12.46
CA GLY A 99 10.31 -1.86 11.84
C GLY A 99 11.32 -2.80 12.51
N ILE A 100 12.49 -2.29 12.91
CA ILE A 100 13.49 -3.06 13.67
C ILE A 100 12.94 -3.42 15.06
N TYR A 101 12.33 -2.47 15.77
CA TYR A 101 11.73 -2.70 17.09
C TYR A 101 10.63 -3.75 17.05
N ASP A 102 9.70 -3.64 16.10
CA ASP A 102 8.58 -4.58 15.93
C ASP A 102 9.07 -5.99 15.59
N LYS A 103 10.12 -6.11 14.76
CA LYS A 103 10.76 -7.40 14.47
C LYS A 103 11.43 -8.00 15.71
N GLY A 104 12.12 -7.18 16.51
CA GLY A 104 12.77 -7.62 17.76
C GLY A 104 11.77 -8.08 18.82
N LYS A 105 10.67 -7.34 19.02
CA LYS A 105 9.60 -7.71 19.95
C LYS A 105 8.98 -9.07 19.58
N LYS A 106 8.73 -9.28 18.28
CA LYS A 106 8.16 -10.53 17.78
C LYS A 106 9.04 -11.74 18.04
N VAL A 107 10.37 -11.61 18.03
CA VAL A 107 11.27 -12.73 18.35
C VAL A 107 11.19 -13.11 19.84
N ASN A 108 11.04 -12.10 20.71
CA ASN A 108 10.99 -12.33 22.16
C ASN A 108 9.65 -12.90 22.63
N ASP A 109 8.54 -12.59 21.95
CA ASP A 109 7.20 -13.10 22.31
C ASP A 109 6.98 -14.59 21.90
N VAL A 110 7.87 -15.19 21.09
CA VAL A 110 7.79 -16.62 20.68
C VAL A 110 8.78 -17.54 21.40
N SER A 111 9.61 -17.01 22.31
CA SER A 111 10.58 -17.77 23.10
C SER A 111 10.11 -18.02 24.52
#